data_AF-A0A7C7WDL5-F1
#
_entry.id   AF-A0A7C7WDL5-F1
#
_cell.length_a   1.000
_cell.length_b   1.000
_cell.length_c   1.000
_cell.angle_alpha   90.00
_cell.angle_beta   90.00
_cell.angle_gamma   90.00
#
_symmetry.space_group_name_H-M   'P 1'
#
loop_
_entity.id
_entity.type
_entity.pdbx_description
1 polymer ?
#
loop_
_entity_poly.entity_id
_entity_poly.type
_entity_poly.pdbx_seq_one_letter_code
_entity_poly.pdbx_strand_id
1 'polypeptide(L)'
;VSCGTCHQQIHGFSDPRRYSVGFDGQTTRRHSMSLTNARYYARARFFWDERAETLESQVLAPVQDPVEMGMTLEGLETKLGQVDYYPRLFAQAFGSSTITEDRVARALAQFVRALVSSQSPYDRARAAGPPGSAAFSAALPELPRLGHRLFVGVPGEGVRGAGCARCHMSDAQISLSPRNIGLAGIGPDGDGDQGAGDERFKAPSLRNVAVRAPYMHDGRFNTLREVIDHYNAQVEANPFLDLTLMDRRLAVTGGPVRPVRLELTEQEIDALIAFLGSLTDDIFLTDPRFSDPFM
;
A
#
# COMPACT_ATOMS: atom_id res chain seq x y z
N VAL A 1 13.46 8.60 -16.64
CA VAL A 1 12.64 8.03 -15.54
C VAL A 1 11.17 8.12 -15.92
N SER A 2 10.39 7.09 -15.63
CA SER A 2 8.93 7.04 -15.81
C SER A 2 8.28 6.52 -14.52
N CYS A 3 6.94 6.53 -14.45
CA CYS A 3 6.22 5.92 -13.33
C CYS A 3 6.64 4.46 -13.11
N GLY A 4 6.82 3.70 -14.20
CA GLY A 4 7.24 2.29 -14.16
C GLY A 4 8.67 2.06 -13.65
N THR A 5 9.52 3.09 -13.58
CA THR A 5 10.84 2.99 -12.94
C THR A 5 10.72 2.69 -11.44
N CYS A 6 9.73 3.29 -10.77
CA CYS A 6 9.52 3.22 -9.32
C CYS A 6 8.26 2.44 -8.91
N HIS A 7 7.39 2.12 -9.86
CA HIS A 7 6.16 1.34 -9.67
C HIS A 7 6.17 0.14 -10.61
N GLN A 8 7.01 -0.85 -10.30
CA GLN A 8 7.24 -2.01 -11.15
C GLN A 8 6.10 -3.02 -10.98
N GLN A 9 5.44 -3.40 -12.08
CA GLN A 9 4.26 -4.27 -12.07
C GLN A 9 4.52 -5.59 -11.33
N ILE A 10 5.64 -6.25 -11.59
CA ILE A 10 6.02 -7.53 -10.97
C ILE A 10 6.20 -7.43 -9.44
N HIS A 11 6.42 -6.23 -8.91
CA HIS A 11 6.51 -5.93 -7.49
C HIS A 11 5.21 -5.29 -6.97
N GLY A 12 4.06 -5.64 -7.55
CA GLY A 12 2.75 -5.09 -7.17
C GLY A 12 2.67 -3.57 -7.36
N PHE A 13 3.33 -3.03 -8.39
CA PHE A 13 3.49 -1.59 -8.64
C PHE A 13 4.20 -0.84 -7.50
N SER A 14 5.20 -1.48 -6.89
CA SER A 14 6.15 -0.89 -5.93
C SER A 14 7.57 -0.89 -6.50
N ASP A 15 8.52 -0.33 -5.76
CA ASP A 15 9.94 -0.42 -6.06
C ASP A 15 10.58 -1.54 -5.24
N PRO A 16 11.46 -2.41 -5.78
CA PRO A 16 12.24 -3.33 -4.95
C PRO A 16 13.37 -2.65 -4.17
N ARG A 17 13.68 -1.37 -4.46
CA ARG A 17 14.66 -0.58 -3.71
C ARG A 17 14.01 0.05 -2.48
N ARG A 18 14.81 0.23 -1.42
CA ARG A 18 14.39 0.98 -0.21
C ARG A 18 13.92 2.38 -0.56
N TYR A 19 14.74 3.12 -1.32
CA TYR A 19 14.40 4.43 -1.86
C TYR A 19 14.54 4.41 -3.37
N SER A 20 13.58 5.01 -4.06
CA SER A 20 13.59 5.10 -5.51
C SER A 20 14.64 6.10 -5.97
N VAL A 21 15.27 5.82 -7.10
CA VAL A 21 16.26 6.72 -7.73
C VAL A 21 15.57 7.48 -8.86
N GLY A 22 15.61 8.81 -8.79
CA GLY A 22 15.03 9.68 -9.81
C GLY A 22 15.98 9.99 -10.96
N PHE A 23 15.63 11.00 -11.76
CA PHE A 23 16.25 11.24 -13.06
C PHE A 23 17.73 11.62 -13.00
N ASP A 24 18.16 12.24 -11.89
CA ASP A 24 19.52 12.73 -11.66
C ASP A 24 20.30 11.86 -10.65
N GLY A 25 19.89 10.59 -10.47
CA GLY A 25 20.57 9.66 -9.58
C GLY A 25 20.31 9.90 -8.08
N GLN A 26 19.57 10.94 -7.71
CA GLN A 26 19.15 11.21 -6.33
C GLN A 26 18.07 10.23 -5.85
N THR A 27 18.03 9.98 -4.55
CA THR A 27 17.07 9.05 -3.93
C THR A 27 15.90 9.76 -3.27
N THR A 28 14.70 9.20 -3.37
CA THR A 28 13.51 9.67 -2.66
C THR A 28 13.67 9.54 -1.14
N ARG A 29 12.89 10.31 -0.38
CA ARG A 29 12.90 10.27 1.09
C ARG A 29 12.09 9.13 1.70
N ARG A 30 11.12 8.60 0.94
CA ARG A 30 10.24 7.49 1.32
C ARG A 30 10.28 6.39 0.29
N HIS A 31 9.97 5.19 0.73
CA HIS A 31 9.75 4.04 -0.11
C HIS A 31 8.54 4.27 -1.03
N SER A 32 8.62 3.78 -2.27
CA SER A 32 7.53 3.89 -3.24
C SER A 32 6.32 3.11 -2.76
N MET A 33 5.13 3.73 -2.76
CA MET A 33 3.91 3.01 -2.41
C MET A 33 3.46 2.12 -3.57
N SER A 34 2.99 0.92 -3.27
CA SER A 34 2.20 0.15 -4.22
C SER A 34 0.98 0.93 -4.70
N LEU A 35 0.75 0.93 -6.02
CA LEU A 35 -0.43 1.52 -6.64
C LEU A 35 -1.66 0.59 -6.65
N THR A 36 -1.47 -0.67 -6.25
CA THR A 36 -2.53 -1.70 -6.28
C THR A 36 -3.74 -1.26 -5.47
N ASN A 37 -4.93 -1.35 -6.05
CA ASN A 37 -6.21 -1.08 -5.40
C ASN A 37 -6.36 0.35 -4.84
N ALA A 38 -5.56 1.32 -5.30
CA ALA A 38 -5.61 2.71 -4.85
C ALA A 38 -7.01 3.35 -5.00
N ARG A 39 -7.80 2.89 -5.99
CA ARG A 39 -9.19 3.31 -6.22
C ARG A 39 -10.09 3.17 -4.99
N TYR A 40 -9.86 2.14 -4.16
CA TYR A 40 -10.77 1.82 -3.06
C TYR A 40 -10.52 2.62 -1.79
N TYR A 41 -9.45 3.42 -1.73
CA TYR A 41 -9.14 4.22 -0.55
C TYR A 41 -10.18 5.33 -0.32
N ALA A 42 -11.12 5.09 0.60
CA ALA A 42 -12.33 5.89 0.77
C ALA A 42 -12.08 7.37 1.12
N ARG A 43 -10.97 7.70 1.79
CA ARG A 43 -10.61 9.10 2.12
C ARG A 43 -10.18 9.91 0.89
N ALA A 44 -9.91 9.26 -0.25
CA ALA A 44 -9.45 9.89 -1.48
C ALA A 44 -8.24 10.82 -1.31
N ARG A 45 -7.39 10.56 -0.31
CA ARG A 45 -6.09 11.24 -0.12
C ARG A 45 -4.94 10.31 -0.45
N PHE A 46 -3.87 10.85 -1.01
CA PHE A 46 -2.77 10.08 -1.61
C PHE A 46 -1.41 10.49 -1.07
N PHE A 47 -0.40 9.63 -1.34
CA PHE A 47 0.87 9.52 -0.62
C PHE A 47 0.75 8.96 0.81
N TRP A 48 1.90 8.59 1.38
CA TRP A 48 2.02 8.09 2.75
C TRP A 48 1.49 9.09 3.80
N ASP A 49 1.63 10.39 3.53
CA ASP A 49 1.23 11.50 4.40
C ASP A 49 -0.12 12.13 4.03
N GLU A 50 -0.86 11.55 3.07
CA GLU A 50 -2.14 12.10 2.61
C GLU A 50 -2.08 13.54 2.05
N ARG A 51 -0.89 14.05 1.66
CA ARG A 51 -0.73 15.46 1.24
C ARG A 51 -1.43 15.83 -0.07
N ALA A 52 -1.77 14.83 -0.90
CA ALA A 52 -2.52 15.06 -2.14
C ALA A 52 -4.00 14.74 -1.93
N GLU A 53 -4.88 15.69 -2.28
CA GLU A 53 -6.33 15.60 -2.04
C GLU A 53 -7.08 14.84 -3.15
N THR A 54 -6.40 14.56 -4.26
CA THR A 54 -6.95 13.85 -5.41
C THR A 54 -5.87 12.99 -6.04
N LEU A 55 -6.28 11.99 -6.82
CA LEU A 55 -5.31 11.15 -7.52
C LEU A 55 -4.68 11.93 -8.67
N GLU A 56 -5.47 12.80 -9.30
CA GLU A 56 -5.04 13.75 -10.34
C GLU A 56 -3.91 14.66 -9.85
N SER A 57 -4.03 15.22 -8.64
CA SER A 57 -2.93 16.01 -8.05
C SER A 57 -1.72 15.13 -7.70
N GLN A 58 -1.95 13.92 -7.22
CA GLN A 58 -0.87 12.99 -6.88
C GLN A 58 -0.04 12.60 -8.10
N VAL A 59 -0.65 12.25 -9.23
CA VAL A 59 0.09 11.75 -10.41
C VAL A 59 0.94 12.83 -11.08
N LEU A 60 0.62 14.11 -10.87
CA LEU A 60 1.41 15.24 -11.38
C LEU A 60 2.55 15.65 -10.44
N ALA A 61 2.48 15.34 -9.14
CA ALA A 61 3.51 15.79 -8.20
C ALA A 61 4.90 15.17 -8.48
N PRO A 62 5.03 13.85 -8.72
CA PRO A 62 6.30 13.21 -9.12
C PRO A 62 6.92 13.79 -10.38
N VAL A 63 6.09 14.24 -11.32
CA VAL A 63 6.55 14.85 -12.58
C VAL A 63 7.40 16.09 -12.28
N GLN A 64 6.92 16.93 -11.36
CA GLN A 64 7.54 18.22 -11.03
C GLN A 64 8.62 18.13 -9.94
N ASP A 65 8.60 17.08 -9.14
CA ASP A 65 9.56 16.93 -8.04
C ASP A 65 11.00 16.82 -8.61
N PRO A 66 11.93 17.68 -8.16
CA PRO A 66 13.30 17.75 -8.68
C PRO A 66 14.18 16.56 -8.25
N VAL A 67 13.74 15.74 -7.30
CA VAL A 67 14.40 14.49 -6.92
C VAL A 67 13.83 13.33 -7.73
N GLU A 68 12.55 13.37 -8.11
CA GLU A 68 11.88 12.28 -8.82
C GLU A 68 12.03 12.39 -10.35
N MET A 69 11.14 13.11 -11.05
CA MET A 69 11.15 13.18 -12.53
C MET A 69 11.66 14.52 -13.10
N GLY A 70 11.63 15.61 -12.32
CA GLY A 70 12.30 16.88 -12.63
C GLY A 70 11.81 17.62 -13.88
N MET A 71 10.53 17.56 -14.23
CA MET A 71 9.94 18.18 -15.41
C MET A 71 8.82 19.16 -15.06
N THR A 72 8.78 20.32 -15.72
CA THR A 72 7.63 21.24 -15.61
C THR A 72 6.42 20.68 -16.34
N LEU A 73 5.20 21.03 -15.90
CA LEU A 73 3.98 20.55 -16.56
C LEU A 73 3.82 21.09 -17.98
N GLU A 74 4.19 22.35 -18.23
CA GLU A 74 4.28 22.93 -19.58
C GLU A 74 5.28 22.15 -20.46
N GLY A 75 6.42 21.77 -19.89
CA GLY A 75 7.41 20.93 -20.55
C GLY A 75 6.86 19.55 -20.88
N LEU A 76 6.07 18.96 -19.98
CA LEU A 76 5.38 17.69 -20.21
C LEU A 76 4.36 17.80 -21.35
N GLU A 77 3.51 18.83 -21.35
CA GLU A 77 2.53 19.08 -22.43
C GLU A 77 3.22 19.22 -23.79
N THR A 78 4.28 20.04 -23.85
CA THR A 78 5.07 20.24 -25.07
C THR A 78 5.68 18.93 -25.56
N LYS A 79 6.31 18.18 -24.65
CA LYS A 79 6.95 16.90 -24.97
C LYS A 79 5.94 15.89 -25.50
N LEU A 80 4.78 15.75 -24.86
CA LEU A 80 3.74 14.83 -25.31
C LEU A 80 3.13 15.29 -26.65
N GLY A 81 3.01 16.60 -26.88
CA GLY A 81 2.47 17.17 -28.11
C GLY A 81 3.36 16.94 -29.34
N GLN A 82 4.66 16.76 -29.13
CA GLN A 82 5.65 16.48 -30.17
C GLN A 82 5.75 14.99 -30.52
N VAL A 83 5.03 14.11 -29.83
CA VAL A 83 5.05 12.66 -30.07
C VAL A 83 3.80 12.26 -30.84
N ASP A 84 3.99 11.83 -32.09
CA ASP A 84 2.95 11.68 -33.12
C ASP A 84 1.66 10.95 -32.69
N TYR A 85 1.77 9.95 -31.80
CA TYR A 85 0.61 9.16 -31.40
C TYR A 85 -0.22 9.81 -30.29
N TYR A 86 0.35 10.66 -29.42
CA TYR A 86 -0.39 11.22 -28.29
C TYR A 86 -1.54 12.14 -28.72
N PRO A 87 -1.39 13.11 -29.64
CA PRO A 87 -2.50 13.94 -30.09
C PRO A 87 -3.71 13.12 -30.60
N ARG A 88 -3.48 11.98 -31.25
CA ARG A 88 -4.55 11.08 -31.69
C ARG A 88 -5.21 10.36 -30.51
N LEU A 89 -4.43 9.85 -29.55
CA LEU A 89 -4.97 9.20 -28.35
C LEU A 89 -5.77 10.18 -27.48
N PHE A 90 -5.29 11.41 -27.31
CA PHE A 90 -6.01 12.46 -26.60
C PHE A 90 -7.32 12.83 -27.31
N ALA A 91 -7.32 12.90 -28.65
CA ALA A 91 -8.55 13.11 -29.42
C ALA A 91 -9.58 12.00 -29.19
N GLN A 92 -9.14 10.73 -29.13
CA GLN A 92 -10.02 9.60 -28.85
C GLN A 92 -10.57 9.61 -27.42
N ALA A 93 -9.74 9.94 -26.43
CA ALA A 93 -10.12 9.90 -25.02
C ALA A 93 -10.92 11.14 -24.57
N PHE A 94 -10.63 12.32 -25.13
CA PHE A 94 -11.14 13.61 -24.66
C PHE A 94 -11.85 14.44 -25.74
N GLY A 95 -11.96 13.94 -26.98
CA GLY A 95 -12.59 14.65 -28.10
C GLY A 95 -11.75 15.80 -28.67
N SER A 96 -10.49 15.93 -28.26
CA SER A 96 -9.58 16.99 -28.72
C SER A 96 -8.13 16.53 -28.66
N SER A 97 -7.35 16.86 -29.69
CA SER A 97 -5.93 16.52 -29.79
C SER A 97 -5.02 17.38 -28.92
N THR A 98 -5.56 18.45 -28.33
CA THR A 98 -4.81 19.33 -27.42
C THR A 98 -4.45 18.57 -26.15
N ILE A 99 -3.18 18.64 -25.77
CA ILE A 99 -2.70 18.05 -24.53
C ILE A 99 -2.66 19.16 -23.49
N THR A 100 -3.26 18.88 -22.33
CA THR A 100 -3.30 19.81 -21.19
C THR A 100 -3.01 19.04 -19.92
N GLU A 101 -2.53 19.74 -18.90
CA GLU A 101 -2.27 19.23 -17.56
C GLU A 101 -3.47 18.44 -17.02
N ASP A 102 -4.68 19.01 -17.10
CA ASP A 102 -5.92 18.34 -16.67
C ASP A 102 -6.13 16.98 -17.37
N ARG A 103 -5.94 16.93 -18.70
CA ARG A 103 -6.16 15.70 -19.47
C ARG A 103 -5.09 14.66 -19.16
N VAL A 104 -3.84 15.09 -18.97
CA VAL A 104 -2.74 14.22 -18.53
C VAL A 104 -3.05 13.65 -17.14
N ALA A 105 -3.42 14.50 -16.18
CA ALA A 105 -3.75 14.09 -14.82
C ALA A 105 -4.90 13.07 -14.80
N ARG A 106 -5.98 13.35 -15.54
CA ARG A 106 -7.15 12.46 -15.64
C ARG A 106 -6.80 11.13 -16.30
N ALA A 107 -5.97 11.13 -17.35
CA ALA A 107 -5.52 9.90 -18.00
C ALA A 107 -4.68 9.01 -17.06
N LEU A 108 -3.68 9.60 -16.41
CA LEU A 108 -2.82 8.89 -15.44
C LEU A 108 -3.62 8.40 -14.23
N ALA A 109 -4.47 9.24 -13.65
CA ALA A 109 -5.30 8.87 -12.52
C ALA A 109 -6.31 7.77 -12.89
N GLN A 110 -6.85 7.78 -14.11
CA GLN A 110 -7.71 6.69 -14.60
C GLN A 110 -6.95 5.38 -14.74
N PHE A 111 -5.71 5.41 -15.25
CA PHE A 111 -4.85 4.22 -15.31
C PHE A 111 -4.60 3.65 -13.91
N VAL A 112 -4.20 4.49 -12.95
CA VAL A 112 -3.98 4.06 -11.55
C VAL A 112 -5.26 3.50 -10.92
N ARG A 113 -6.44 4.06 -11.21
CA ARG A 113 -7.73 3.51 -10.75
C ARG A 113 -8.08 2.16 -11.37
N ALA A 114 -7.53 1.83 -12.53
CA ALA A 114 -7.74 0.56 -13.20
C ALA A 114 -6.86 -0.57 -12.63
N LEU A 115 -5.83 -0.24 -11.84
CA LEU A 115 -4.94 -1.20 -11.18
C LEU A 115 -5.63 -1.95 -10.03
N VAL A 116 -6.62 -2.77 -10.39
CA VAL A 116 -7.43 -3.57 -9.46
C VAL A 116 -6.96 -5.03 -9.47
N SER A 117 -6.45 -5.48 -8.33
CA SER A 117 -6.11 -6.89 -8.06
C SER A 117 -7.28 -7.57 -7.36
N SER A 118 -7.76 -8.67 -7.95
CA SER A 118 -8.99 -9.36 -7.54
C SER A 118 -9.09 -10.82 -8.00
N GLN A 119 -7.99 -11.45 -8.42
CA GLN A 119 -7.97 -12.84 -8.91
C GLN A 119 -6.99 -13.76 -8.14
N SER A 120 -6.51 -13.32 -6.97
CA SER A 120 -5.63 -14.08 -6.08
C SER A 120 -6.29 -15.36 -5.53
N PRO A 121 -5.52 -16.30 -4.94
CA PRO A 121 -6.09 -17.44 -4.21
C PRO A 121 -7.17 -17.06 -3.19
N TYR A 122 -6.99 -15.95 -2.45
CA TYR A 122 -8.00 -15.44 -1.53
C TYR A 122 -9.29 -15.05 -2.26
N ASP A 123 -9.22 -14.44 -3.45
CA ASP A 123 -10.41 -14.05 -4.22
C ASP A 123 -11.20 -15.26 -4.69
N ARG A 124 -10.50 -16.31 -5.14
CA ARG A 124 -11.14 -17.58 -5.51
C ARG A 124 -11.89 -18.18 -4.32
N ALA A 125 -11.29 -18.12 -3.13
CA ALA A 125 -11.96 -18.57 -1.91
C ALA A 125 -13.16 -17.69 -1.54
N ARG A 126 -13.05 -16.37 -1.67
CA ARG A 126 -14.18 -15.46 -1.43
C ARG A 126 -15.33 -15.64 -2.42
N ALA A 127 -15.03 -15.96 -3.68
CA ALA A 127 -16.03 -16.29 -4.69
C ALA A 127 -16.74 -17.62 -4.38
N ALA A 128 -16.05 -18.58 -3.76
CA ALA A 128 -16.65 -19.85 -3.34
C ALA A 128 -17.62 -19.68 -2.14
N GLY A 129 -17.38 -18.72 -1.25
CA GLY A 129 -18.30 -18.41 -0.15
C GLY A 129 -17.80 -17.33 0.82
N PRO A 130 -18.66 -16.86 1.74
CA PRO A 130 -18.29 -15.91 2.79
C PRO A 130 -17.18 -16.46 3.70
N PRO A 131 -16.30 -15.62 4.30
CA PRO A 131 -15.26 -16.10 5.20
C PRO A 131 -15.91 -16.82 6.38
N GLY A 132 -15.37 -17.98 6.73
CA GLY A 132 -15.94 -18.87 7.77
C GLY A 132 -16.95 -19.90 7.25
N SER A 133 -17.41 -19.80 6.00
CA SER A 133 -18.20 -20.88 5.38
C SER A 133 -17.35 -22.12 5.06
N ALA A 134 -18.00 -23.28 4.93
CA ALA A 134 -17.35 -24.51 4.50
C ALA A 134 -16.73 -24.36 3.10
N ALA A 135 -17.43 -23.69 2.16
CA ALA A 135 -16.94 -23.46 0.80
C ALA A 135 -15.68 -22.57 0.77
N PHE A 136 -15.68 -21.45 1.52
CA PHE A 136 -14.47 -20.62 1.67
C PHE A 136 -13.32 -21.41 2.28
N SER A 137 -13.60 -22.17 3.34
CA SER A 137 -12.60 -22.95 4.06
C SER A 137 -11.98 -24.06 3.22
N ALA A 138 -12.76 -24.68 2.34
CA ALA A 138 -12.28 -25.72 1.41
C ALA A 138 -11.43 -25.13 0.27
N ALA A 139 -11.62 -23.85 -0.06
CA ALA A 139 -10.92 -23.17 -1.14
C ALA A 139 -9.57 -22.54 -0.73
N LEU A 140 -9.22 -22.54 0.57
CA LEU A 140 -7.90 -22.14 1.06
C LEU A 140 -7.17 -23.32 1.73
N PRO A 141 -5.87 -23.52 1.45
CA PRO A 141 -5.06 -24.47 2.21
C PRO A 141 -5.08 -24.18 3.72
N GLU A 142 -4.78 -25.18 4.53
CA GLU A 142 -4.91 -25.10 5.98
C GLU A 142 -4.13 -23.94 6.62
N LEU A 143 -2.88 -23.75 6.21
CA LEU A 143 -1.99 -22.73 6.76
C LEU A 143 -2.47 -21.27 6.47
N PRO A 144 -2.72 -20.84 5.22
CA PRO A 144 -3.30 -19.52 4.96
C PRO A 144 -4.71 -19.37 5.52
N ARG A 145 -5.48 -20.45 5.67
CA ARG A 145 -6.78 -20.41 6.36
C ARG A 145 -6.64 -20.13 7.86
N LEU A 146 -5.64 -20.71 8.53
CA LEU A 146 -5.28 -20.34 9.91
C LEU A 146 -4.84 -18.88 9.97
N GLY A 147 -3.99 -18.44 9.04
CA GLY A 147 -3.55 -17.05 8.94
C GLY A 147 -4.70 -16.07 8.79
N HIS A 148 -5.66 -16.37 7.91
CA HIS A 148 -6.87 -15.58 7.76
C HIS A 148 -7.65 -15.47 9.07
N ARG A 149 -7.82 -16.58 9.82
CA ARG A 149 -8.50 -16.55 11.14
C ARG A 149 -7.79 -15.62 12.12
N LEU A 150 -6.45 -15.68 12.19
CA LEU A 150 -5.66 -14.79 13.05
C LEU A 150 -5.77 -13.34 12.60
N PHE A 151 -5.69 -13.10 11.29
CA PHE A 151 -5.74 -11.77 10.69
C PHE A 151 -7.05 -11.03 11.00
N VAL A 152 -8.19 -11.73 10.92
CA VAL A 152 -9.51 -11.14 11.21
C VAL A 152 -9.87 -11.19 12.70
N GLY A 153 -9.33 -12.16 13.43
CA GLY A 153 -9.59 -12.34 14.86
C GLY A 153 -8.96 -11.21 15.67
N VAL A 154 -9.78 -10.46 16.40
CA VAL A 154 -9.30 -9.43 17.33
C VAL A 154 -8.90 -10.12 18.64
N PRO A 155 -7.64 -10.00 19.09
CA PRO A 155 -7.21 -10.62 20.34
C PRO A 155 -8.03 -10.10 21.53
N GLY A 156 -8.43 -11.03 22.40
CA GLY A 156 -9.27 -10.76 23.56
C GLY A 156 -9.33 -11.96 24.50
N GLU A 157 -10.07 -11.84 25.59
CA GLU A 157 -10.24 -12.93 26.55
C GLU A 157 -10.86 -14.16 25.86
N GLY A 158 -10.13 -15.28 25.85
CA GLY A 158 -10.54 -16.50 25.17
C GLY A 158 -10.49 -16.46 23.64
N VAL A 159 -10.02 -15.36 23.03
CA VAL A 159 -9.98 -15.19 21.58
C VAL A 159 -8.54 -15.00 21.11
N ARG A 160 -8.02 -15.99 20.38
CA ARG A 160 -6.71 -15.92 19.73
C ARG A 160 -6.81 -15.20 18.38
N GLY A 161 -5.97 -14.18 18.18
CA GLY A 161 -5.93 -13.43 16.92
C GLY A 161 -4.88 -12.33 16.93
N ALA A 162 -4.71 -11.67 15.79
CA ALA A 162 -3.74 -10.60 15.56
C ALA A 162 -4.42 -9.24 15.28
N GLY A 163 -5.71 -9.23 14.95
CA GLY A 163 -6.52 -8.01 14.80
C GLY A 163 -6.12 -7.13 13.62
N CYS A 164 -5.36 -7.65 12.65
CA CYS A 164 -4.86 -6.91 11.48
C CYS A 164 -6.00 -6.28 10.67
N ALA A 165 -7.14 -6.96 10.59
CA ALA A 165 -8.33 -6.48 9.87
C ALA A 165 -8.99 -5.23 10.50
N ARG A 166 -8.55 -4.76 11.67
CA ARG A 166 -8.99 -3.49 12.26
C ARG A 166 -8.48 -2.28 11.50
N CYS A 167 -7.33 -2.43 10.83
CA CYS A 167 -6.77 -1.41 9.95
C CYS A 167 -6.87 -1.84 8.49
N HIS A 168 -6.58 -3.11 8.17
CA HIS A 168 -6.58 -3.62 6.81
C HIS A 168 -7.93 -4.23 6.44
N MET A 169 -8.84 -3.39 5.98
CA MET A 169 -10.26 -3.69 5.89
C MET A 169 -10.69 -4.08 4.48
N SER A 170 -11.88 -4.70 4.41
CA SER A 170 -12.54 -5.17 3.18
C SER A 170 -11.73 -6.21 2.40
N ASP A 171 -12.32 -6.75 1.34
CA ASP A 171 -11.58 -7.60 0.42
C ASP A 171 -10.48 -6.79 -0.32
N ALA A 172 -10.58 -5.46 -0.43
CA ALA A 172 -9.51 -4.65 -1.01
C ALA A 172 -8.28 -4.48 -0.09
N GLN A 173 -8.34 -4.93 1.17
CA GLN A 173 -7.26 -4.88 2.16
C GLN A 173 -6.68 -3.47 2.38
N ILE A 174 -7.54 -2.46 2.38
CA ILE A 174 -7.19 -1.05 2.46
C ILE A 174 -7.21 -0.53 3.89
N SER A 175 -6.35 0.44 4.19
CA SER A 175 -6.55 1.26 5.39
C SER A 175 -7.71 2.22 5.21
N LEU A 176 -8.35 2.63 6.32
CA LEU A 176 -9.33 3.71 6.32
C LEU A 176 -8.73 5.08 6.65
N SER A 177 -7.52 5.13 7.23
CA SER A 177 -6.85 6.37 7.65
C SER A 177 -5.35 6.14 7.87
N PRO A 178 -4.53 7.20 7.89
CA PRO A 178 -3.14 7.09 8.34
C PRO A 178 -3.08 6.75 9.83
N ARG A 179 -2.07 5.97 10.23
CA ARG A 179 -1.90 5.44 11.60
C ARG A 179 -0.45 5.54 12.05
N ASN A 180 -0.22 5.77 13.34
CA ASN A 180 1.08 5.59 13.97
C ASN A 180 1.12 4.16 14.53
N ILE A 181 2.04 3.35 14.02
CA ILE A 181 2.17 1.94 14.41
C ILE A 181 3.32 1.68 15.39
N GLY A 182 3.89 2.75 15.97
CA GLY A 182 4.99 2.68 16.93
C GLY A 182 6.30 2.18 16.32
N LEU A 183 6.63 2.60 15.09
CA LEU A 183 7.91 2.30 14.45
C LEU A 183 9.05 3.04 15.18
N ALA A 184 10.11 2.33 15.55
CA ALA A 184 11.27 2.92 16.20
C ALA A 184 11.95 4.01 15.35
N GLY A 185 12.49 5.05 15.99
CA GLY A 185 13.32 6.06 15.32
C GLY A 185 12.59 6.96 14.30
N ILE A 186 11.26 7.04 14.37
CA ILE A 186 10.47 8.12 13.78
C ILE A 186 10.25 9.16 14.89
N GLY A 187 10.42 10.46 14.60
CA GLY A 187 10.19 11.55 15.58
C GLY A 187 11.30 12.59 15.71
N PRO A 188 11.25 13.48 16.74
CA PRO A 188 12.20 14.59 16.94
C PRO A 188 13.67 14.16 17.10
N ASP A 189 13.87 12.96 17.65
CA ASP A 189 15.19 12.31 17.81
C ASP A 189 15.48 11.27 16.71
N GLY A 190 14.59 11.16 15.70
CA GLY A 190 14.61 10.23 14.57
C GLY A 190 14.83 10.91 13.22
N ASP A 191 14.27 10.36 12.14
CA ASP A 191 14.35 10.96 10.79
C ASP A 191 13.54 12.27 10.62
N GLY A 192 12.76 12.65 11.64
CA GLY A 192 11.91 13.84 11.65
C GLY A 192 10.65 13.75 10.78
N ASP A 193 10.35 12.59 10.17
CA ASP A 193 9.21 12.45 9.26
C ASP A 193 7.88 12.35 10.02
N GLN A 194 7.09 13.43 9.97
CA GLN A 194 5.80 13.51 10.67
C GLN A 194 4.65 12.79 9.95
N GLY A 195 4.85 12.28 8.73
CA GLY A 195 3.77 11.70 7.94
C GLY A 195 2.61 12.68 7.75
N ALA A 196 1.39 12.24 8.01
CA ALA A 196 0.16 13.05 8.01
C ALA A 196 -0.04 13.84 9.32
N GLY A 197 1.03 14.07 10.08
CA GLY A 197 1.02 14.55 11.47
C GLY A 197 1.07 13.40 12.47
N ASP A 198 1.72 13.63 13.61
CA ASP A 198 1.84 12.66 14.71
C ASP A 198 2.45 11.31 14.28
N GLU A 199 3.35 11.34 13.29
CA GLU A 199 4.00 10.17 12.68
C GLU A 199 3.01 9.15 12.10
N ARG A 200 1.86 9.64 11.63
CA ARG A 200 0.81 8.79 11.05
C ARG A 200 1.04 8.61 9.56
N PHE A 201 1.07 7.36 9.12
CA PHE A 201 1.23 7.03 7.71
C PHE A 201 0.07 6.19 7.19
N LYS A 202 -0.36 6.48 5.96
CA LYS A 202 -1.35 5.70 5.22
C LYS A 202 -0.74 4.37 4.80
N ALA A 203 -1.30 3.25 5.22
CA ALA A 203 -0.91 1.95 4.68
C ALA A 203 -1.52 1.72 3.28
N PRO A 204 -0.73 1.26 2.29
CA PRO A 204 -1.27 0.80 1.00
C PRO A 204 -2.09 -0.50 1.18
N SER A 205 -2.84 -0.87 0.14
CA SER A 205 -3.56 -2.16 0.11
C SER A 205 -2.60 -3.33 0.38
N LEU A 206 -2.97 -4.34 1.16
CA LEU A 206 -2.14 -5.55 1.32
C LEU A 206 -2.23 -6.53 0.14
N ARG A 207 -2.99 -6.24 -0.92
CA ARG A 207 -2.92 -7.03 -2.16
C ARG A 207 -1.50 -6.98 -2.73
N ASN A 208 -1.01 -8.13 -3.17
CA ASN A 208 0.36 -8.31 -3.66
C ASN A 208 1.47 -7.95 -2.64
N VAL A 209 1.18 -7.95 -1.34
CA VAL A 209 2.19 -7.56 -0.33
C VAL A 209 3.38 -8.53 -0.28
N ALA A 210 3.19 -9.80 -0.64
CA ALA A 210 4.25 -10.80 -0.58
C ALA A 210 5.38 -10.59 -1.61
N VAL A 211 5.16 -9.80 -2.68
CA VAL A 211 6.10 -9.63 -3.80
C VAL A 211 6.77 -8.26 -3.86
N ARG A 212 6.57 -7.41 -2.84
CA ARG A 212 6.90 -5.97 -2.89
C ARG A 212 7.77 -5.48 -1.74
N ALA A 213 8.62 -6.33 -1.20
CA ALA A 213 9.65 -5.88 -0.27
C ALA A 213 10.54 -4.80 -0.92
N PRO A 214 11.11 -3.86 -0.13
CA PRO A 214 10.97 -3.74 1.33
C PRO A 214 9.64 -3.10 1.79
N TYR A 215 9.42 -3.02 3.10
CA TYR A 215 8.15 -2.62 3.70
C TYR A 215 8.27 -1.38 4.59
N MET A 216 7.11 -0.79 4.88
CA MET A 216 6.92 0.49 5.57
C MET A 216 7.24 1.71 4.70
N HIS A 217 6.94 2.90 5.22
CA HIS A 217 7.12 4.16 4.49
C HIS A 217 8.59 4.50 4.23
N ASP A 218 9.50 3.90 4.99
CA ASP A 218 10.94 4.10 4.91
C ASP A 218 11.69 2.85 4.43
N GLY A 219 10.97 1.78 4.07
CA GLY A 219 11.55 0.54 3.54
C GLY A 219 12.49 -0.18 4.51
N ARG A 220 12.28 -0.07 5.83
CA ARG A 220 13.20 -0.65 6.84
C ARG A 220 13.17 -2.17 6.95
N PHE A 221 12.06 -2.81 6.58
CA PHE A 221 11.89 -4.27 6.71
C PHE A 221 12.02 -4.93 5.34
N ASN A 222 12.79 -6.00 5.24
CA ASN A 222 13.04 -6.73 4.01
C ASN A 222 12.09 -7.93 3.85
N THR A 223 11.44 -8.38 4.93
CA THR A 223 10.60 -9.58 4.95
C THR A 223 9.25 -9.33 5.62
N LEU A 224 8.23 -10.07 5.21
CA LEU A 224 6.94 -10.10 5.93
C LEU A 224 7.10 -10.60 7.37
N ARG A 225 8.15 -11.40 7.63
CA ARG A 225 8.47 -11.90 8.96
C ARG A 225 8.78 -10.75 9.92
N GLU A 226 9.71 -9.86 9.53
CA GLU A 226 10.05 -8.66 10.28
C GLU A 226 8.85 -7.73 10.48
N VAL A 227 7.98 -7.59 9.46
CA VAL A 227 6.72 -6.83 9.60
C VAL A 227 5.83 -7.42 10.68
N ILE A 228 5.65 -8.74 10.71
CA ILE A 228 4.83 -9.40 11.71
C ILE A 228 5.51 -9.35 13.09
N ASP A 229 6.85 -9.43 13.17
CA ASP A 229 7.58 -9.29 14.42
C ASP A 229 7.42 -7.91 15.04
N HIS A 230 7.36 -6.88 14.20
CA HIS A 230 7.04 -5.53 14.66
C HIS A 230 5.73 -5.52 15.45
N TYR A 231 4.65 -6.00 14.83
CA TYR A 231 3.34 -6.06 15.48
C TYR A 231 3.29 -7.06 16.64
N ASN A 232 4.09 -8.12 16.62
CA ASN A 232 4.12 -9.13 17.67
C ASN A 232 4.75 -8.59 18.96
N ALA A 233 5.88 -7.87 18.84
CA ALA A 233 6.75 -7.57 19.98
C ALA A 233 7.52 -6.24 19.94
N GLN A 234 7.55 -5.49 18.82
CA GLN A 234 8.42 -4.32 18.68
C GLN A 234 7.70 -2.97 18.51
N VAL A 235 6.36 -2.96 18.55
CA VAL A 235 5.59 -1.70 18.66
C VAL A 235 6.11 -0.91 19.87
N GLU A 236 6.53 0.34 19.63
CA GLU A 236 6.96 1.28 20.65
C GLU A 236 5.78 2.10 21.21
N ALA A 237 5.85 2.41 22.50
CA ALA A 237 4.91 3.32 23.14
C ALA A 237 5.24 4.77 22.76
N ASN A 238 4.25 5.51 22.27
CA ASN A 238 4.33 6.96 22.11
C ASN A 238 2.93 7.59 22.30
N PRO A 239 2.82 8.92 22.52
CA PRO A 239 1.54 9.59 22.77
C PRO A 239 0.51 9.48 21.63
N PHE A 240 0.96 9.16 20.43
CA PHE A 240 0.15 9.14 19.22
C PHE A 240 -0.11 7.74 18.65
N LEU A 241 0.41 6.71 19.32
CA LEU A 241 0.26 5.31 18.95
C LEU A 241 -1.23 5.01 18.72
N ASP A 242 -1.53 4.22 17.68
CA ASP A 242 -2.92 3.91 17.41
C ASP A 242 -3.56 3.09 18.54
N LEU A 243 -4.76 3.49 18.97
CA LEU A 243 -5.51 2.82 20.03
C LEU A 243 -5.76 1.33 19.75
N THR A 244 -5.71 0.90 18.49
CA THR A 244 -5.83 -0.51 18.13
C THR A 244 -4.64 -1.36 18.55
N LEU A 245 -3.48 -0.73 18.75
CA LEU A 245 -2.23 -1.37 19.16
C LEU A 245 -1.95 -1.17 20.66
N MET A 246 -2.84 -0.51 21.40
CA MET A 246 -2.72 -0.34 22.86
C MET A 246 -3.47 -1.43 23.63
N ASP A 247 -2.93 -1.82 24.78
CA ASP A 247 -3.63 -2.67 25.74
C ASP A 247 -4.94 -1.99 26.17
N ARG A 248 -6.06 -2.60 25.79
CA ARG A 248 -7.42 -2.09 26.03
C ARG A 248 -7.73 -1.86 27.51
N ARG A 249 -7.08 -2.59 28.43
CA ARG A 249 -7.31 -2.42 29.88
C ARG A 249 -6.80 -1.07 30.39
N LEU A 250 -5.82 -0.48 29.71
CA LEU A 250 -5.18 0.78 30.11
C LEU A 250 -5.63 1.98 29.26
N ALA A 251 -6.03 1.73 28.00
CA ALA A 251 -6.50 2.77 27.09
C ALA A 251 -7.77 3.49 27.57
N VAL A 252 -8.63 2.80 28.33
CA VAL A 252 -9.91 3.36 28.85
C VAL A 252 -9.73 4.13 30.15
N THR A 253 -8.64 3.88 30.89
CA THR A 253 -8.43 4.44 32.25
C THR A 253 -7.43 5.59 32.29
N GLY A 254 -6.92 6.06 31.14
CA GLY A 254 -5.85 7.07 31.08
C GLY A 254 -4.51 6.57 31.64
N GLY A 255 -4.30 5.25 31.65
CA GLY A 255 -3.05 4.64 32.08
C GLY A 255 -1.90 4.89 31.10
N PRO A 256 -0.66 4.52 31.46
CA PRO A 256 0.48 4.66 30.56
C PRO A 256 0.22 3.89 29.27
N VAL A 257 0.61 4.48 28.13
CA VAL A 257 0.53 3.81 26.82
C VAL A 257 1.35 2.53 26.88
N ARG A 258 0.69 1.39 26.75
CA ARG A 258 1.33 0.07 26.66
C ARG A 258 0.91 -0.61 25.37
N PRO A 259 1.84 -0.90 24.47
CA PRO A 259 1.56 -1.66 23.27
C PRO A 259 1.07 -3.07 23.61
N VAL A 260 0.13 -3.60 22.83
CA VAL A 260 -0.25 -5.02 22.88
C VAL A 260 0.96 -5.86 22.50
N ARG A 261 1.19 -6.94 23.25
CA ARG A 261 2.07 -8.04 22.83
C ARG A 261 1.17 -9.17 22.37
N LEU A 262 1.30 -9.56 21.10
CA LEU A 262 0.44 -10.59 20.53
C LEU A 262 0.90 -12.00 20.94
N GLU A 263 2.17 -12.15 21.30
CA GLU A 263 2.77 -13.43 21.73
C GLU A 263 2.51 -14.56 20.72
N LEU A 264 2.54 -14.24 19.42
CA LEU A 264 2.36 -15.18 18.32
C LEU A 264 3.43 -16.27 18.37
N THR A 265 3.00 -17.51 18.18
CA THR A 265 3.90 -18.65 17.95
C THR A 265 4.46 -18.62 16.53
N GLU A 266 5.57 -19.32 16.28
CA GLU A 266 6.15 -19.45 14.94
C GLU A 266 5.13 -19.98 13.91
N GLN A 267 4.30 -20.95 14.29
CA GLN A 267 3.27 -21.47 13.40
C GLN A 267 2.21 -20.41 13.05
N GLU A 268 1.82 -19.55 13.99
CA GLU A 268 0.83 -18.50 13.76
C GLU A 268 1.39 -17.37 12.90
N ILE A 269 2.66 -17.05 13.10
CA ILE A 269 3.45 -16.19 12.25
C ILE A 269 3.49 -16.73 10.81
N ASP A 270 3.87 -17.99 10.63
CA ASP A 270 3.93 -18.63 9.31
C ASP A 270 2.56 -18.67 8.65
N ALA A 271 1.51 -18.89 9.44
CA ALA A 271 0.14 -18.84 8.98
C ALA A 271 -0.24 -17.45 8.46
N LEU A 272 0.08 -16.38 9.19
CA LEU A 272 -0.14 -15.00 8.75
C LEU A 272 0.63 -14.70 7.46
N ILE A 273 1.91 -15.10 7.35
CA ILE A 273 2.70 -14.94 6.13
C ILE A 273 2.04 -15.68 4.96
N ALA A 274 1.63 -16.93 5.17
CA ALA A 274 0.95 -17.73 4.14
C ALA A 274 -0.37 -17.07 3.69
N PHE A 275 -1.13 -16.50 4.63
CA PHE A 275 -2.34 -15.74 4.29
C PHE A 275 -2.02 -14.50 3.45
N LEU A 276 -1.01 -13.70 3.83
CA LEU A 276 -0.57 -12.55 3.04
C LEU A 276 -0.08 -12.97 1.65
N GLY A 277 0.57 -14.12 1.53
CA GLY A 277 0.92 -14.76 0.26
C GLY A 277 -0.31 -15.08 -0.60
N SER A 278 -1.40 -15.55 0.01
CA SER A 278 -2.67 -15.83 -0.69
C SER A 278 -3.36 -14.59 -1.29
N LEU A 279 -2.90 -13.37 -0.94
CA LEU A 279 -3.37 -12.11 -1.51
C LEU A 279 -2.62 -11.69 -2.78
N THR A 280 -1.69 -12.53 -3.27
CA THR A 280 -0.91 -12.30 -4.49
C THR A 280 -1.70 -12.75 -5.71
N ASP A 281 -1.79 -11.86 -6.69
CA ASP A 281 -2.54 -12.04 -7.93
C ASP A 281 -1.58 -12.08 -9.12
N ASP A 282 -1.09 -13.29 -9.44
CA ASP A 282 -0.09 -13.48 -10.51
C ASP A 282 -0.59 -13.03 -11.89
N ILE A 283 -1.92 -13.06 -12.11
CA ILE A 283 -2.54 -12.55 -13.34
C ILE A 283 -2.35 -11.04 -13.41
N PHE A 284 -2.69 -10.32 -12.34
CA PHE A 284 -2.48 -8.87 -12.26
C PHE A 284 -1.01 -8.46 -12.41
N LEU A 285 -0.08 -9.23 -11.82
CA LEU A 285 1.36 -8.95 -11.87
C LEU A 285 2.00 -9.16 -13.25
N THR A 286 1.29 -9.77 -14.18
CA THR A 286 1.77 -10.03 -15.55
C THR A 286 0.78 -9.56 -16.63
N ASP A 287 -0.27 -8.84 -16.23
CA ASP A 287 -1.32 -8.42 -17.12
C ASP A 287 -0.79 -7.44 -18.18
N PRO A 288 -0.88 -7.78 -19.48
CA PRO A 288 -0.36 -6.93 -20.56
C PRO A 288 -1.08 -5.59 -20.69
N ARG A 289 -2.25 -5.42 -20.06
CA ARG A 289 -2.95 -4.13 -20.02
C ARG A 289 -2.21 -3.09 -19.17
N PHE A 290 -1.34 -3.53 -18.27
CA PHE A 290 -0.61 -2.66 -17.34
C PHE A 290 0.91 -2.72 -17.53
N SER A 291 1.39 -3.48 -18.51
CA SER A 291 2.81 -3.54 -18.87
C SER A 291 3.23 -2.32 -19.68
N ASP A 292 4.54 -2.21 -19.94
CA ASP A 292 5.06 -1.22 -20.89
C ASP A 292 4.43 -1.46 -22.28
N PRO A 293 3.70 -0.48 -22.85
CA PRO A 293 3.06 -0.64 -24.16
C PRO A 293 4.05 -0.53 -25.34
N PHE A 294 5.34 -0.28 -25.08
CA PHE A 294 6.38 -0.11 -26.10
C PHE A 294 7.36 -1.29 -26.19
N MET A 295 7.14 -2.35 -25.40
CA MET A 295 7.96 -3.57 -25.35
C MET A 295 7.30 -4.75 -26.07
#